data_AF-A0A7R9TNP4-F1
#
_entry.id   AF-A0A7R9TNP4-F1
#
_cell.length_a   1.000
_cell.length_b   1.000
_cell.length_c   1.000
_cell.angle_alpha   90.00
_cell.angle_beta   90.00
_cell.angle_gamma   90.00
#
_symmetry.space_group_name_H-M   'P 1'
#
loop_
_entity.id
_entity.type
_entity.pdbx_description
1 polymer ?
#
loop_
_entity_poly.entity_id
_entity_poly.type
_entity_poly.pdbx_seq_one_letter_code
_entity_poly.pdbx_strand_id
1 'polypeptide(L)'
;AYTLIQPLLRSSYSGYGTCALTDDVEDLAMLIAHLKGGGTAAERASSKLPVFGKVALAGHSTGCQISVAYARAVKEGAAAGGDGTPSVDAVVLQAPVSDREYAETLPGTADALERARALVLAGDKDECMRRADNYDGT
;
A
#
# COMPACT_ATOMS: atom_id res chain seq x y z
N ALA A 1 10.84 -11.39 23.02
CA ALA A 1 11.00 -12.17 21.77
C ALA A 1 10.27 -11.44 20.65
N TYR A 2 10.74 -11.55 19.41
CA TYR A 2 10.13 -10.92 18.23
C TYR A 2 9.80 -12.01 17.20
N THR A 3 8.74 -11.80 16.42
CA THR A 3 8.35 -12.66 15.30
C THR A 3 8.40 -11.83 14.03
N LEU A 4 9.08 -12.32 12.99
CA LEU A 4 9.06 -11.73 11.66
C LEU A 4 7.92 -12.34 10.85
N ILE A 5 7.09 -11.50 10.25
CA ILE A 5 5.98 -11.90 9.39
C ILE A 5 6.17 -11.21 8.03
N GLN A 6 6.15 -11.99 6.96
CA GLN A 6 6.28 -11.50 5.58
C GLN A 6 5.02 -11.86 4.81
N PRO A 7 4.02 -10.97 4.76
CA PRO A 7 2.78 -11.24 4.03
C PRO A 7 2.99 -11.12 2.52
N LEU A 8 2.17 -11.85 1.78
CA LEU A 8 1.95 -11.60 0.35
C LEU A 8 0.65 -10.80 0.25
N LEU A 9 0.73 -9.62 -0.38
CA LEU A 9 -0.42 -8.73 -0.59
C LEU A 9 -1.05 -9.01 -1.96
N ARG A 10 -2.25 -8.49 -2.21
CA ARG A 10 -2.88 -8.59 -3.53
C ARG A 10 -1.96 -8.04 -4.62
N SER A 11 -1.37 -6.87 -4.38
CA SER A 11 -0.38 -6.20 -5.25
C SER A 11 0.90 -7.01 -5.50
N SER A 12 1.16 -8.08 -4.73
CA SER A 12 2.32 -8.95 -4.99
C SER A 12 2.15 -9.79 -6.27
N TYR A 13 0.91 -9.95 -6.74
CA TYR A 13 0.58 -10.74 -7.94
C TYR A 13 0.10 -9.88 -9.10
N SER A 14 -0.51 -8.73 -8.81
CA SER A 14 -0.86 -7.70 -9.78
C SER A 14 0.41 -6.94 -10.15
N GLY A 15 0.89 -7.08 -11.39
CA GLY A 15 2.05 -6.33 -11.85
C GLY A 15 1.91 -4.81 -11.63
N TYR A 16 3.02 -4.08 -11.74
CA TYR A 16 3.07 -2.63 -11.56
C TYR A 16 1.91 -1.89 -12.28
N GLY A 17 1.25 -0.99 -11.54
CA GLY A 17 0.21 -0.11 -12.10
C GLY A 17 -1.20 -0.71 -12.17
N THR A 18 -1.45 -1.88 -11.57
CA THR A 18 -2.79 -2.51 -11.55
C THR A 18 -3.45 -2.59 -10.18
N CYS A 19 -2.76 -2.15 -9.13
CA CYS A 19 -3.29 -2.03 -7.78
C CYS A 19 -3.00 -0.65 -7.21
N ALA A 20 -3.91 -0.16 -6.37
CA ALA A 20 -3.76 1.10 -5.67
C ALA A 20 -3.12 0.88 -4.29
N LEU A 21 -2.40 1.90 -3.80
CA LEU A 21 -1.88 1.89 -2.42
C LEU A 21 -2.99 1.72 -1.37
N THR A 22 -4.23 2.09 -1.68
CA THR A 22 -5.38 1.88 -0.80
C THR A 22 -5.67 0.39 -0.61
N ASP A 23 -5.49 -0.43 -1.65
CA ASP A 23 -5.70 -1.88 -1.57
C ASP A 23 -4.66 -2.52 -0.63
N ASP A 24 -3.42 -2.05 -0.69
CA ASP A 24 -2.35 -2.51 0.21
C ASP A 24 -2.59 -2.09 1.66
N VAL A 25 -3.11 -0.88 1.86
CA VAL A 25 -3.48 -0.39 3.20
C VAL A 25 -4.61 -1.25 3.79
N GLU A 26 -5.60 -1.62 2.99
CA GLU A 26 -6.66 -2.54 3.40
C GLU A 26 -6.14 -3.92 3.77
N ASP A 27 -5.27 -4.51 2.94
CA ASP A 27 -4.66 -5.82 3.20
C ASP A 27 -3.88 -5.82 4.51
N LEU A 28 -3.07 -4.79 4.72
CA LEU A 28 -2.33 -4.62 5.97
C LEU A 28 -3.24 -4.34 7.16
N ALA A 29 -4.34 -3.61 6.98
CA ALA A 29 -5.29 -3.33 8.06
C ALA A 29 -5.95 -4.64 8.54
N MET A 30 -6.41 -5.48 7.61
CA MET A 30 -6.96 -6.80 7.93
C MET A 30 -5.92 -7.68 8.64
N LEU A 31 -4.69 -7.73 8.12
CA LEU A 31 -3.61 -8.50 8.74
C LEU A 31 -3.30 -8.01 10.16
N ILE A 32 -3.11 -6.71 10.36
CA ILE A 32 -2.75 -6.14 11.67
C ILE A 32 -3.89 -6.31 12.67
N ALA A 33 -5.15 -6.16 12.24
CA ALA A 33 -6.31 -6.45 13.07
C ALA A 33 -6.28 -7.92 13.55
N HIS A 34 -6.05 -8.86 12.64
CA HIS A 34 -5.94 -10.29 12.96
C HIS A 34 -4.80 -10.58 13.94
N LEU A 35 -3.61 -10.00 13.71
CA LEU A 35 -2.44 -10.13 14.59
C LEU A 35 -2.69 -9.57 15.99
N LYS A 36 -3.51 -8.52 16.10
CA LYS A 36 -3.92 -7.91 17.38
C LYS A 36 -5.12 -8.60 18.04
N GLY A 37 -5.61 -9.70 17.48
CA GLY A 37 -6.69 -10.49 18.07
C GLY A 37 -8.09 -10.13 17.59
N GLY A 38 -8.22 -9.31 16.55
CA GLY A 38 -9.46 -9.11 15.80
C GLY A 38 -9.84 -10.34 14.96
N GLY A 39 -10.96 -10.22 14.25
CA GLY A 39 -11.55 -11.30 13.45
C GLY A 39 -12.57 -12.14 14.23
N THR A 40 -13.25 -13.04 13.53
CA THR A 40 -14.27 -13.94 14.07
C THR A 40 -13.64 -15.04 14.93
N ALA A 41 -14.43 -15.64 15.82
CA ALA A 41 -13.99 -16.79 16.61
C ALA A 41 -13.53 -17.98 15.74
N ALA A 42 -14.12 -18.16 14.55
CA ALA A 42 -13.75 -19.21 13.61
C ALA A 42 -12.38 -18.94 12.95
N GLU A 43 -12.12 -17.70 12.53
CA GLU A 43 -10.81 -17.28 11.98
C GLU A 43 -9.72 -17.39 13.05
N ARG A 44 -10.03 -17.00 14.28
CA ARG A 44 -9.13 -17.14 15.43
C ARG A 44 -8.81 -18.60 15.77
N ALA A 45 -9.80 -19.49 15.73
CA ALA A 45 -9.63 -20.91 16.03
C ALA A 45 -8.79 -21.63 14.96
N SER A 46 -8.83 -21.18 13.71
CA SER A 46 -8.03 -21.75 12.61
C SER A 46 -6.64 -21.13 12.49
N SER A 47 -6.39 -19.98 13.13
CA SER A 47 -5.08 -19.33 13.07
C SER A 47 -4.03 -20.00 13.96
N LYS A 48 -2.84 -20.21 13.39
CA LYS A 48 -1.65 -20.70 14.11
C LYS A 48 -0.82 -19.58 14.72
N LEU A 49 -1.19 -18.32 14.48
CA LEU A 49 -0.45 -17.16 14.97
C LEU A 49 -0.95 -16.74 16.37
N PRO A 50 -0.05 -16.38 17.30
CA PRO A 50 -0.46 -15.84 18.58
C PRO A 50 -1.04 -14.42 18.43
N VAL A 51 -1.68 -13.91 19.49
CA VAL A 51 -2.01 -12.48 19.58
C VAL A 51 -0.74 -11.71 19.91
N PHE A 52 -0.50 -10.63 19.19
CA PHE A 52 0.62 -9.72 19.42
C PHE A 52 0.14 -8.46 20.14
N GLY A 53 0.73 -8.17 21.30
CA GLY A 53 0.47 -6.93 22.03
C GLY A 53 1.12 -5.69 21.41
N LYS A 54 2.14 -5.89 20.56
CA LYS A 54 2.81 -4.82 19.79
C LYS A 54 3.09 -5.29 18.38
N VAL A 55 2.93 -4.40 17.41
CA VAL A 55 3.19 -4.65 15.99
C VAL A 55 4.00 -3.49 15.41
N ALA A 56 5.11 -3.80 14.75
CA ALA A 56 5.90 -2.84 13.99
C ALA A 56 5.79 -3.15 12.50
N LEU A 57 5.59 -2.11 11.68
CA LEU A 57 5.56 -2.23 10.22
C LEU A 57 6.94 -1.87 9.65
N ALA A 58 7.51 -2.73 8.83
CA ALA A 58 8.80 -2.50 8.18
C ALA A 58 8.64 -2.51 6.66
N GLY A 59 8.73 -1.33 6.04
CA GLY A 59 8.74 -1.15 4.60
C GLY A 59 10.14 -1.25 4.03
N HIS A 60 10.30 -1.97 2.92
CA HIS A 60 11.53 -2.04 2.14
C HIS A 60 11.28 -1.50 0.73
N SER A 61 12.16 -0.63 0.22
CA SER A 61 12.05 -0.11 -1.15
C SER A 61 10.65 0.50 -1.41
N THR A 62 9.94 0.07 -2.44
CA THR A 62 8.56 0.51 -2.75
C THR A 62 7.55 0.17 -1.65
N GLY A 63 7.81 -0.84 -0.81
CA GLY A 63 7.02 -1.13 0.39
C GLY A 63 7.07 0.00 1.44
N CYS A 64 8.00 0.94 1.34
CA CYS A 64 7.99 2.16 2.14
C CYS A 64 6.79 3.05 1.80
N GLN A 65 6.35 3.09 0.53
CA GLN A 65 5.19 3.88 0.11
C GLN A 65 3.91 3.35 0.79
N ILE A 66 3.75 2.03 0.83
CA ILE A 66 2.66 1.36 1.56
C ILE A 66 2.72 1.71 3.06
N SER A 67 3.91 1.65 3.66
CA SER A 67 4.08 1.93 5.08
C SER A 67 3.72 3.39 5.45
N VAL A 68 4.08 4.35 4.60
CA VAL A 68 3.71 5.76 4.75
C VAL A 68 2.20 5.96 4.54
N ALA A 69 1.62 5.32 3.52
CA ALA A 69 0.18 5.37 3.27
C ALA A 69 -0.62 4.80 4.45
N TYR A 70 -0.16 3.68 5.02
CA TYR A 70 -0.77 3.06 6.20
C TYR A 70 -0.71 3.99 7.42
N ALA A 71 0.46 4.55 7.72
CA ALA A 71 0.62 5.49 8.84
C ALA A 71 -0.28 6.73 8.69
N ARG A 72 -0.45 7.21 7.45
CA ARG A 72 -1.38 8.30 7.12
C ARG A 72 -2.83 7.88 7.36
N ALA A 73 -3.23 6.70 6.90
CA ALA A 73 -4.59 6.18 7.10
C ALA A 73 -4.93 6.01 8.60
N VAL A 74 -3.98 5.54 9.41
CA VAL A 74 -4.11 5.51 10.88
C VAL A 74 -4.32 6.90 11.45
N LYS A 75 -3.50 7.88 11.04
CA LYS A 75 -3.58 9.27 11.53
C LYS A 75 -4.92 9.94 11.16
N GLU A 76 -5.42 9.67 9.96
CA GLU A 76 -6.64 10.29 9.44
C GLU A 76 -7.91 9.55 9.90
N GLY A 77 -7.77 8.39 10.56
CA GLY A 77 -8.91 7.55 10.94
C GLY A 77 -9.67 7.00 9.74
N ALA A 78 -9.01 6.90 8.57
CA ALA A 78 -9.63 6.39 7.36
C ALA A 78 -10.07 4.94 7.57
N ALA A 79 -11.32 4.64 7.20
CA ALA A 79 -11.88 3.30 7.33
C ALA A 79 -11.35 2.39 6.21
N ALA A 80 -10.31 1.63 6.50
CA ALA A 80 -10.00 0.42 5.75
C ALA A 80 -11.04 -0.66 6.12
N GLY A 81 -12.24 -0.58 5.55
CA GLY A 81 -13.27 -1.62 5.70
C GLY A 81 -14.21 -1.53 6.91
N GLY A 82 -14.42 -0.34 7.52
CA GLY A 82 -15.54 -0.08 8.44
C GLY A 82 -15.17 0.41 9.83
N ASP A 83 -14.17 -0.19 10.48
CA ASP A 83 -13.84 0.04 11.90
C ASP A 83 -12.60 0.94 12.12
N GLY A 84 -12.11 1.59 11.07
CA GLY A 84 -10.88 2.39 11.09
C GLY A 84 -9.62 1.55 10.85
N THR A 85 -8.49 2.23 10.60
CA THR A 85 -7.20 1.55 10.36
C THR A 85 -6.50 1.25 11.70
N PRO A 86 -6.17 -0.01 12.01
CA PRO A 86 -5.49 -0.36 13.27
C PRO A 86 -4.16 0.37 13.44
N SER A 87 -3.87 0.88 14.64
CA SER A 87 -2.58 1.51 14.89
C SER A 87 -1.42 0.49 14.89
N VAL A 88 -0.21 0.95 14.62
CA VAL A 88 1.04 0.18 14.81
C VAL A 88 1.94 0.92 15.79
N ASP A 89 2.79 0.18 16.50
CA ASP A 89 3.66 0.70 17.56
C ASP A 89 4.92 1.36 16.99
N ALA A 90 5.32 0.98 15.78
CA ALA A 90 6.47 1.55 15.08
C ALA A 90 6.34 1.36 13.56
N VAL A 91 6.96 2.26 12.81
CA VAL A 91 7.17 2.15 11.37
C VAL A 91 8.65 2.29 11.07
N VAL A 92 9.22 1.35 10.32
CA VAL A 92 10.61 1.34 9.86
C VAL A 92 10.61 1.44 8.35
N LEU A 93 11.36 2.39 7.79
CA LEU A 93 11.50 2.58 6.35
C LEU A 93 12.94 2.27 5.96
N GLN A 94 13.15 1.22 5.17
CA GLN A 94 14.47 0.78 4.75
C GLN A 94 14.65 0.97 3.24
N ALA A 95 15.64 1.79 2.87
CA ALA A 95 15.85 2.25 1.50
C ALA A 95 14.55 2.82 0.88
N PRO A 96 13.95 3.87 1.50
CA PRO A 96 12.69 4.41 1.02
C PRO A 96 12.84 4.95 -0.40
N VAL A 97 11.99 4.45 -1.29
CA VAL A 97 11.85 4.96 -2.66
C VAL A 97 10.38 5.21 -2.96
N SER A 98 10.11 6.30 -3.65
CA SER A 98 8.80 6.65 -4.20
C SER A 98 8.89 6.56 -5.71
N ASP A 99 8.07 5.71 -6.33
CA ASP A 99 8.06 5.55 -7.79
C ASP A 99 7.68 6.86 -8.48
N ARG A 100 6.78 7.64 -7.85
CA ARG A 100 6.39 8.96 -8.33
C ARG A 100 7.54 9.96 -8.26
N GLU A 101 8.19 10.09 -7.11
CA GLU A 101 9.31 11.05 -6.95
C GLU A 101 10.48 10.65 -7.83
N TYR A 102 10.72 9.35 -7.99
CA TYR A 102 11.71 8.85 -8.94
C TYR A 102 11.33 9.20 -10.38
N ALA A 103 10.06 9.00 -10.78
CA ALA A 103 9.58 9.37 -12.10
C ALA A 103 9.75 10.87 -12.37
N GLU A 104 9.53 11.74 -11.38
CA GLU A 104 9.75 13.21 -11.49
C GLU A 104 11.21 13.58 -11.82
N THR A 105 12.17 12.69 -11.53
CA THR A 105 13.59 12.91 -11.89
C THR A 105 13.95 12.47 -13.31
N LEU A 106 13.08 11.70 -13.99
CA LEU A 106 13.36 11.15 -15.30
C LEU A 106 12.96 12.11 -16.43
N PRO A 107 13.81 12.31 -17.45
CA PRO A 107 13.40 13.04 -18.65
C PRO A 107 12.22 12.35 -19.35
N GLY A 108 11.21 13.13 -19.77
CA GLY A 108 10.09 12.62 -20.57
C GLY A 108 8.92 12.02 -19.79
N THR A 109 8.92 12.09 -18.45
CA THR A 109 7.80 11.62 -17.59
C THR A 109 6.87 12.75 -17.15
N ALA A 110 7.27 14.02 -17.30
CA ALA A 110 6.48 15.17 -16.83
C ALA A 110 5.04 15.17 -17.39
N ASP A 111 4.90 14.98 -18.71
CA ASP A 111 3.58 14.92 -19.36
C ASP A 111 2.76 13.72 -18.89
N ALA A 112 3.41 12.57 -18.66
CA ALA A 112 2.76 11.37 -18.15
C ALA A 112 2.28 11.58 -16.69
N LEU A 113 3.05 12.28 -15.87
CA LEU A 113 2.68 12.60 -14.49
C LEU A 113 1.50 13.58 -14.41
N GLU A 114 1.47 14.59 -15.28
CA GLU A 114 0.34 15.51 -15.39
C GLU A 114 -0.93 14.80 -15.89
N ARG A 115 -0.81 13.93 -16.91
CA ARG A 115 -1.94 13.10 -17.37
C ARG A 115 -2.45 12.17 -16.28
N ALA A 116 -1.55 11.47 -15.58
CA ALA A 116 -1.93 10.61 -14.45
C ALA A 116 -2.68 11.41 -13.37
N ARG A 117 -2.22 12.63 -13.06
CA ARG A 117 -2.90 13.51 -12.11
C ARG A 117 -4.30 13.91 -12.61
N ALA A 118 -4.44 14.24 -13.89
CA ALA A 118 -5.73 14.58 -14.48
C ALA A 118 -6.71 13.40 -14.45
N LEU A 119 -6.26 12.19 -14.78
CA LEU A 119 -7.07 10.97 -14.70
C LEU A 119 -7.56 10.70 -13.28
N VAL A 120 -6.68 10.81 -12.28
CA VAL A 120 -7.07 10.66 -10.86
C VAL A 120 -8.12 11.68 -10.44
N LEU A 121 -7.99 12.94 -10.88
CA LEU A 121 -8.96 14.00 -10.58
C LEU A 121 -10.30 13.80 -11.30
N ALA A 122 -10.28 13.19 -12.49
CA ALA A 122 -11.49 12.85 -13.25
C ALA A 122 -12.23 11.62 -12.70
N GLY A 123 -11.60 10.85 -11.81
CA GLY A 123 -12.13 9.60 -11.26
C GLY A 123 -11.68 8.34 -12.02
N ASP A 124 -10.88 8.50 -13.07
CA ASP A 124 -10.38 7.43 -13.95
C ASP A 124 -9.01 6.90 -13.47
N LYS A 125 -8.86 6.71 -12.16
CA LYS A 125 -7.58 6.33 -11.52
C LYS A 125 -7.05 4.95 -11.93
N ASP A 126 -7.92 4.08 -12.43
CA ASP A 126 -7.60 2.70 -12.84
C ASP A 126 -7.24 2.60 -14.33
N GLU A 127 -7.30 3.72 -15.07
CA GLU A 127 -6.96 3.76 -16.49
C GLU A 127 -5.43 3.63 -16.68
N CYS A 128 -5.02 2.59 -17.39
CA CYS A 128 -3.61 2.37 -17.70
C CYS A 128 -3.21 3.21 -18.91
N MET A 129 -2.33 4.19 -18.71
CA MET A 129 -1.82 5.02 -19.80
C MET A 129 -1.12 4.16 -20.84
N ARG A 130 -1.63 4.18 -22.08
CA ARG A 130 -1.03 3.44 -23.19
C ARG A 130 0.38 3.97 -23.43
N ARG A 131 1.30 3.06 -23.81
CA ARG A 131 2.72 3.35 -24.08
C ARG A 131 2.96 4.22 -25.33
N ALA A 132 1.99 4.97 -25.83
CA ALA A 132 2.02 5.55 -27.17
C ALA A 132 1.29 6.90 -27.32
N ASP A 133 1.32 7.76 -26.30
CA ASP A 133 0.96 9.18 -26.51
C ASP A 133 2.18 10.07 -26.82
N ASN A 134 3.39 9.48 -26.79
CA ASN A 134 4.68 10.12 -27.16
C ASN A 134 5.31 9.46 -28.41
N TYR A 135 4.53 8.73 -29.21
CA TYR A 135 4.99 8.20 -30.50
C TYR A 135 4.25 8.96 -31.60
N ASP A 136 4.70 10.18 -31.89
CA ASP A 136 4.48 10.75 -33.20
C ASP A 136 5.28 9.88 -34.17
N GLY A 137 4.58 9.13 -35.02
CA GLY A 137 5.20 8.23 -36.00
C GLY A 137 5.97 8.98 -37.10
N THR A 138 7.04 9.69 -36.74
CA THR A 138 8.04 10.27 -37.65
C THR A 138 9.36 9.55 -37.52
#